data_AF-A0A921H5I0-F1
#
_entry.id   AF-A0A921H5I0-F1
#
_cell.length_a   1.000
_cell.length_b   1.000
_cell.length_c   1.000
_cell.angle_alpha   90.00
_cell.angle_beta   90.00
_cell.angle_gamma   90.00
#
_symmetry.space_group_name_H-M   'P 1'
#
loop_
_entity.id
_entity.type
_entity.pdbx_description
1 polymer ?
#
loop_
_entity_poly.entity_id
_entity_poly.type
_entity_poly.pdbx_seq_one_letter_code
_entity_poly.pdbx_strand_id
1 'polypeptide(L)'
;MKNEIYTRSQDLIQRYLKFIKTVREGNESQYITIERLLELKAVLANIHNVLTLIATLAATKKITDSLGYNEQEKKKFIEKIEEKKANSNGFDIEIEDSTGMNILVEVKCNMLIHGKKLGAQQMKGILNDVRKLRNEFPDENGKKITIDTSKYIKLIVIVDTFHEKLNNVIETIKKEVKHKAPTKTDWKHQMTMKKYIKTLDSWSSLKKLTDFENVYLATISIEEMEEVLNSLTREGNIMDC
;
A
#
# COMPACT_ATOMS: atom_id res chain seq x y z
N MET A 1 -13.22 -15.99 28.27
CA MET A 1 -12.17 -16.34 27.30
C MET A 1 -11.68 -15.04 26.68
N LYS A 2 -10.42 -14.64 26.90
CA LYS A 2 -9.82 -13.54 26.14
C LYS A 2 -9.70 -14.04 24.70
N ASN A 3 -10.40 -13.42 23.75
CA ASN A 3 -10.12 -13.65 22.33
C ASN A 3 -8.63 -13.31 22.13
N GLU A 4 -7.83 -14.28 21.72
CA GLU A 4 -6.50 -14.00 21.21
C GLU A 4 -6.68 -12.98 20.08
N ILE A 5 -6.09 -11.80 20.26
CA ILE A 5 -6.13 -10.73 19.27
C ILE A 5 -5.39 -11.29 18.06
N TYR A 6 -6.11 -11.56 16.97
CA TYR A 6 -5.49 -11.96 15.71
C TYR A 6 -4.65 -10.80 15.19
N THR A 7 -3.33 -10.89 15.38
CA THR A 7 -2.34 -9.94 14.89
C THR A 7 -1.80 -10.47 13.55
N ARG A 8 -2.42 -10.02 12.46
CA ARG A 8 -2.05 -10.42 11.09
C ARG A 8 -0.57 -10.17 10.81
N SER A 9 -0.02 -9.07 11.32
CA SER A 9 1.42 -8.76 11.22
C SER A 9 2.30 -9.85 11.82
N GLN A 10 1.99 -10.32 13.03
CA GLN A 10 2.76 -11.36 13.71
C GLN A 10 2.68 -12.71 12.98
N ASP A 11 1.50 -13.14 12.53
CA ASP A 11 1.32 -14.37 11.74
C ASP A 11 2.17 -14.34 10.46
N LEU A 12 2.13 -13.23 9.73
CA LEU A 12 2.89 -13.11 8.49
C LEU A 12 4.41 -13.10 8.72
N ILE A 13 4.90 -12.41 9.77
CA ILE A 13 6.33 -12.40 10.15
C ILE A 13 6.77 -13.80 10.57
N GLN A 14 5.98 -14.52 11.38
CA GLN A 14 6.31 -15.87 11.84
C GLN A 14 6.42 -16.87 10.67
N ARG A 15 5.51 -16.79 9.68
CA ARG A 15 5.58 -17.61 8.47
C ARG A 15 6.85 -17.36 7.68
N TYR A 16 7.28 -16.10 7.59
CA TYR A 16 8.53 -15.73 6.93
C TYR A 16 9.75 -16.28 7.68
N LEU A 17 9.81 -16.12 9.01
CA LEU A 17 10.93 -16.63 9.82
C LEU A 17 11.06 -18.16 9.76
N LYS A 18 9.93 -18.88 9.86
CA LYS A 18 9.90 -20.34 9.71
C LYS A 18 10.48 -20.81 8.37
N PHE A 19 10.17 -20.08 7.30
CA PHE A 19 10.75 -20.35 5.99
C PHE A 19 12.26 -20.15 5.97
N ILE A 20 12.77 -19.02 6.47
CA ILE A 20 14.22 -18.74 6.53
C ILE A 20 14.97 -19.83 7.31
N LYS A 21 14.43 -20.28 8.45
CA LYS A 21 15.01 -21.37 9.24
C LYS A 21 15.13 -22.67 8.43
N THR A 22 14.08 -23.02 7.70
CA THR A 22 14.04 -24.20 6.82
C THR A 22 15.07 -24.10 5.66
N VAL A 23 15.30 -22.91 5.12
CA VAL A 23 16.31 -22.65 4.08
C VAL A 23 17.74 -22.68 4.64
N ARG A 24 17.94 -22.37 5.91
CA ARG A 24 19.28 -22.34 6.53
C ARG A 24 19.78 -23.74 6.94
N GLU A 25 18.87 -24.65 7.29
CA GLU A 25 19.20 -25.93 7.95
C GLU A 25 19.40 -27.12 7.00
N GLY A 26 19.16 -26.99 5.70
CA GLY A 26 19.27 -28.07 4.70
C GLY A 26 20.50 -27.96 3.80
N ASN A 27 20.75 -29.01 3.01
CA ASN A 27 21.90 -29.10 2.11
C ASN A 27 21.63 -28.40 0.76
N GLU A 28 22.60 -27.66 0.23
CA GLU A 28 22.52 -26.89 -1.03
C GLU A 28 21.91 -27.66 -2.22
N SER A 29 22.23 -28.96 -2.34
CA SER A 29 21.74 -29.84 -3.41
C SER A 29 20.27 -30.29 -3.27
N GLN A 30 19.64 -30.09 -2.11
CA GLN A 30 18.23 -30.42 -1.86
C GLN A 30 17.27 -29.23 -2.13
N TYR A 31 17.80 -28.05 -2.47
CA TYR A 31 17.00 -26.82 -2.63
C TYR A 31 16.50 -26.55 -4.04
N ILE A 32 17.03 -27.24 -5.07
CA ILE A 32 16.58 -27.07 -6.45
C ILE A 32 15.66 -28.23 -6.83
N THR A 33 14.53 -28.34 -6.14
CA THR A 33 13.40 -29.18 -6.56
C THR A 33 12.22 -28.31 -6.97
N ILE A 34 11.36 -28.83 -7.84
CA ILE A 34 10.15 -28.10 -8.27
C ILE A 34 9.26 -27.76 -7.07
N GLU A 35 9.13 -28.67 -6.11
CA GLU A 35 8.36 -28.47 -4.88
C GLU A 35 8.90 -27.27 -4.07
N ARG A 36 10.23 -27.21 -3.85
CA ARG A 36 10.86 -26.08 -3.15
C ARG A 36 10.74 -24.76 -3.90
N LEU A 37 10.79 -24.78 -5.24
CA LEU A 37 10.56 -23.59 -6.07
C LEU A 37 9.10 -23.09 -5.96
N LEU A 38 8.12 -23.99 -5.85
CA LEU A 38 6.72 -23.65 -5.62
C LEU A 38 6.49 -23.08 -4.21
N GLU A 39 7.14 -23.65 -3.19
CA GLU A 39 7.11 -23.11 -1.82
C GLU A 39 7.73 -21.70 -1.76
N LEU A 40 8.89 -21.50 -2.39
CA LEU A 40 9.53 -20.19 -2.54
C LEU A 40 8.59 -19.16 -3.18
N LYS A 41 7.88 -19.56 -4.24
CA LYS A 41 6.89 -18.70 -4.90
C LYS A 41 5.74 -18.31 -3.96
N ALA A 42 5.26 -19.24 -3.14
CA ALA A 42 4.24 -18.94 -2.13
C ALA A 42 4.77 -18.01 -1.03
N VAL A 43 6.01 -18.18 -0.61
CA VAL A 43 6.66 -17.31 0.38
C VAL A 43 6.88 -15.90 -0.16
N LEU A 44 7.24 -15.75 -1.43
CA LEU A 44 7.35 -14.44 -2.06
C LEU A 44 6.04 -13.64 -1.97
N ALA A 45 4.89 -14.31 -2.13
CA ALA A 45 3.59 -13.67 -1.92
C ALA A 45 3.38 -13.25 -0.46
N ASN A 46 3.81 -14.05 0.51
CA ASN A 46 3.78 -13.68 1.92
C ASN A 46 4.69 -12.48 2.22
N ILE A 47 5.91 -12.43 1.66
CA ILE A 47 6.82 -11.29 1.80
C ILE A 47 6.16 -10.01 1.28
N HIS A 48 5.52 -10.08 0.10
CA HIS A 48 4.78 -8.95 -0.45
C HIS A 48 3.67 -8.48 0.49
N ASN A 49 2.93 -9.42 1.09
CA ASN A 49 1.87 -9.10 2.05
C ASN A 49 2.42 -8.47 3.35
N VAL A 50 3.55 -8.96 3.87
CA VAL A 50 4.24 -8.37 5.04
C VAL A 50 4.67 -6.94 4.74
N LEU A 51 5.38 -6.73 3.64
CA LEU A 51 5.87 -5.41 3.24
C LEU A 51 4.73 -4.41 3.07
N THR A 52 3.65 -4.85 2.42
CA THR A 52 2.46 -4.01 2.23
C THR A 52 1.81 -3.67 3.56
N LEU A 53 1.67 -4.64 4.47
CA LEU A 53 1.09 -4.39 5.80
C LEU A 53 1.93 -3.39 6.61
N ILE A 54 3.25 -3.55 6.65
CA ILE A 54 4.15 -2.63 7.35
C ILE A 54 4.05 -1.22 6.74
N ALA A 55 4.04 -1.12 5.41
CA ALA A 55 3.86 0.15 4.72
C ALA A 55 2.50 0.79 5.04
N THR A 56 1.44 -0.01 5.11
CA THR A 56 0.11 0.46 5.49
C THR A 56 0.09 0.99 6.92
N LEU A 57 0.67 0.28 7.87
CA LEU A 57 0.78 0.73 9.26
C LEU A 57 1.61 2.03 9.38
N ALA A 58 2.73 2.12 8.66
CA ALA A 58 3.56 3.33 8.62
C ALA A 58 2.81 4.51 8.01
N ALA A 59 2.08 4.30 6.91
CA ALA A 59 1.21 5.30 6.31
C ALA A 59 0.10 5.75 7.27
N THR A 60 -0.55 4.82 7.98
CA THR A 60 -1.56 5.14 9.00
C THR A 60 -0.98 5.97 10.14
N LYS A 61 0.19 5.60 10.66
CA LYS A 61 0.89 6.42 11.66
C LYS A 61 1.13 7.83 11.15
N LYS A 62 1.68 7.98 9.94
CA LYS A 62 1.93 9.29 9.31
C LYS A 62 0.67 10.13 9.14
N ILE A 63 -0.41 9.52 8.65
CA ILE A 63 -1.70 10.19 8.47
C ILE A 63 -2.24 10.63 9.83
N THR A 64 -2.30 9.73 10.80
CA THR A 64 -2.92 10.01 12.10
C THR A 64 -2.13 11.03 12.92
N ASP A 65 -0.79 10.97 12.89
CA ASP A 65 0.09 12.00 13.45
C ASP A 65 -0.15 13.35 12.78
N SER A 66 -0.24 13.37 11.45
CA SER A 66 -0.49 14.59 10.68
C SER A 66 -1.87 15.17 10.95
N LEU A 67 -2.86 14.34 11.26
CA LEU A 67 -4.21 14.73 11.65
C LEU A 67 -4.32 15.09 13.14
N GLY A 68 -3.28 14.82 13.94
CA GLY A 68 -3.22 15.14 15.36
C GLY A 68 -4.17 14.31 16.22
N TYR A 69 -4.49 13.08 15.79
CA TYR A 69 -5.26 12.15 16.61
C TYR A 69 -4.49 11.77 17.87
N ASN A 70 -5.22 11.45 18.93
CA ASN A 70 -4.63 10.97 20.18
C ASN A 70 -4.28 9.46 20.08
N GLU A 71 -3.51 8.96 21.04
CA GLU A 71 -3.04 7.55 21.04
C GLU A 71 -4.17 6.52 21.04
N GLN A 72 -5.31 6.83 21.66
CA GLN A 72 -6.46 5.92 21.67
C GLN A 72 -7.12 5.82 20.29
N GLU A 73 -7.21 6.93 19.56
CA GLU A 73 -7.72 6.97 18.18
C GLU A 73 -6.75 6.27 17.22
N LYS A 74 -5.45 6.56 17.33
CA LYS A 74 -4.40 5.88 16.55
C LYS A 74 -4.50 4.37 16.70
N LYS A 75 -4.62 3.88 17.93
CA LYS A 75 -4.75 2.45 18.23
C LYS A 75 -5.95 1.81 17.53
N LYS A 76 -7.11 2.47 17.52
CA LYS A 76 -8.31 1.97 16.81
C LYS A 76 -8.08 1.82 15.31
N PHE A 77 -7.38 2.76 14.68
CA PHE A 77 -7.06 2.65 13.25
C PHE A 77 -6.10 1.51 12.95
N ILE A 78 -5.10 1.30 13.82
CA ILE A 78 -4.16 0.16 13.71
C ILE A 78 -4.89 -1.18 13.90
N GLU A 79 -5.75 -1.29 14.90
CA GLU A 79 -6.58 -2.49 15.13
C GLU A 79 -7.45 -2.83 13.92
N LYS A 80 -8.09 -1.82 13.31
CA LYS A 80 -8.90 -1.99 12.08
C LYS A 80 -8.08 -2.56 10.91
N ILE A 81 -6.80 -2.20 10.80
CA ILE A 81 -5.91 -2.71 9.73
C ILE A 81 -5.51 -4.16 10.00
N GLU A 82 -5.17 -4.49 11.24
CA GLU A 82 -4.80 -5.85 11.66
C GLU A 82 -5.95 -6.85 11.49
N GLU A 83 -7.19 -6.42 11.78
CA GLU A 83 -8.39 -7.26 11.62
C GLU A 83 -8.79 -7.48 10.15
N LYS A 84 -8.27 -6.67 9.21
CA LYS A 84 -8.66 -6.73 7.80
C LYS A 84 -8.06 -7.95 7.11
N LYS A 85 -8.92 -8.84 6.61
CA LYS A 85 -8.53 -10.03 5.82
C LYS A 85 -7.86 -9.63 4.51
N ALA A 86 -6.83 -10.37 4.10
CA ALA A 86 -6.00 -10.10 2.92
C ALA A 86 -6.77 -9.98 1.58
N ASN A 87 -7.96 -10.58 1.47
CA ASN A 87 -8.78 -10.58 0.25
C ASN A 87 -10.07 -9.76 0.38
N SER A 88 -10.15 -8.87 1.37
CA SER A 88 -11.33 -8.01 1.52
C SER A 88 -11.32 -6.92 0.44
N ASN A 89 -12.36 -6.90 -0.39
CA ASN A 89 -12.60 -5.81 -1.33
C ASN A 89 -12.72 -4.49 -0.53
N GLY A 90 -11.85 -3.52 -0.80
CA GLY A 90 -11.86 -2.22 -0.11
C GLY A 90 -10.54 -1.48 -0.30
N PHE A 91 -10.32 -0.42 0.49
CA PHE A 91 -9.09 0.38 0.43
C PHE A 91 -8.09 -0.02 1.52
N ASP A 92 -6.79 0.18 1.32
CA ASP A 92 -5.80 -0.19 2.32
C ASP A 92 -6.02 0.53 3.66
N ILE A 93 -6.41 1.82 3.60
CA ILE A 93 -6.79 2.62 4.78
C ILE A 93 -8.09 3.37 4.49
N GLU A 94 -9.00 3.33 5.46
CA GLU A 94 -10.28 4.04 5.44
C GLU A 94 -10.45 4.76 6.78
N ILE A 95 -10.34 6.09 6.75
CA ILE A 95 -10.58 6.98 7.88
C ILE A 95 -11.89 7.71 7.63
N GLU A 96 -12.81 7.57 8.58
CA GLU A 96 -13.99 8.40 8.70
C GLU A 96 -14.01 8.88 10.15
N ASP A 97 -13.91 10.19 10.34
CA ASP A 97 -13.96 10.77 11.67
C ASP A 97 -15.21 11.63 11.88
N SER A 98 -15.52 11.88 13.15
CA SER A 98 -16.67 12.69 13.55
C SER A 98 -16.53 14.17 13.19
N THR A 99 -15.35 14.63 12.78
CA THR A 99 -15.08 16.01 12.36
C THR A 99 -15.36 16.23 10.87
N GLY A 100 -15.65 15.15 10.13
CA GLY A 100 -15.94 15.18 8.70
C GLY A 100 -14.71 14.99 7.81
N MET A 101 -13.54 14.70 8.40
CA MET A 101 -12.32 14.39 7.64
C MET A 101 -12.37 12.91 7.22
N ASN A 102 -12.74 12.67 5.97
CA ASN A 102 -12.81 11.33 5.40
C ASN A 102 -11.64 11.10 4.44
N ILE A 103 -10.90 10.01 4.62
CA ILE A 103 -9.71 9.69 3.81
C ILE A 103 -9.76 8.24 3.33
N LEU A 104 -9.50 8.05 2.04
CA LEU A 104 -9.27 6.74 1.42
C LEU A 104 -7.83 6.66 0.91
N VAL A 105 -7.17 5.53 1.18
CA VAL A 105 -5.76 5.36 0.84
C VAL A 105 -5.49 4.02 0.20
N GLU A 106 -4.65 4.05 -0.82
CA GLU A 106 -4.00 2.88 -1.41
C GLU A 106 -2.48 2.98 -1.21
N VAL A 107 -1.86 1.90 -0.78
CA VAL A 107 -0.43 1.85 -0.44
C VAL A 107 0.30 1.01 -1.48
N LYS A 108 1.43 1.52 -1.98
CA LYS A 108 2.21 0.89 -3.06
C LYS A 108 3.68 0.74 -2.70
N CYS A 109 4.08 -0.51 -2.51
CA CYS A 109 5.47 -0.94 -2.32
C CYS A 109 6.12 -1.31 -3.67
N ASN A 110 6.21 -0.36 -4.60
CA ASN A 110 6.80 -0.61 -5.91
C ASN A 110 8.33 -0.58 -5.86
N MET A 111 8.98 -1.45 -6.62
CA MET A 111 10.42 -1.43 -6.88
C MET A 111 10.71 -1.13 -8.36
N LEU A 112 11.78 -0.40 -8.66
CA LEU A 112 12.15 -0.12 -10.05
C LEU A 112 12.70 -1.35 -10.75
N ILE A 113 12.25 -1.59 -11.98
CA ILE A 113 12.83 -2.59 -12.86
C ILE A 113 14.24 -2.14 -13.25
N HIS A 114 15.24 -3.00 -12.97
CA HIS A 114 16.67 -2.72 -13.14
C HIS A 114 17.12 -1.40 -12.48
N GLY A 115 16.45 -0.97 -11.40
CA GLY A 115 16.76 0.28 -10.72
C GLY A 115 16.46 1.55 -11.52
N LYS A 116 15.72 1.46 -12.65
CA LYS A 116 15.57 2.58 -13.60
C LYS A 116 14.15 3.15 -13.68
N LYS A 117 13.14 2.31 -13.79
CA LYS A 117 11.76 2.75 -14.06
C LYS A 117 10.72 1.82 -13.46
N LEU A 118 9.52 2.35 -13.25
CA LEU A 118 8.35 1.52 -12.99
C LEU A 118 8.05 0.63 -14.20
N GLY A 119 7.73 -0.63 -13.92
CA GLY A 119 7.22 -1.56 -14.91
C GLY A 119 5.83 -1.17 -15.40
N ALA A 120 5.47 -1.65 -16.59
CA ALA A 120 4.15 -1.39 -17.18
C ALA A 120 3.01 -1.87 -16.27
N GLN A 121 3.19 -3.03 -15.62
CA GLN A 121 2.19 -3.58 -14.69
C GLN A 121 2.09 -2.77 -13.39
N GLN A 122 3.20 -2.24 -12.87
CA GLN A 122 3.19 -1.36 -11.70
C GLN A 122 2.47 -0.05 -12.01
N MET A 123 2.77 0.56 -13.16
CA MET A 123 2.07 1.76 -13.63
C MET A 123 0.57 1.49 -13.85
N LYS A 124 0.21 0.36 -14.48
CA LYS A 124 -1.20 -0.06 -14.64
C LYS A 124 -1.89 -0.19 -13.28
N GLY A 125 -1.22 -0.79 -12.29
CA GLY A 125 -1.71 -0.93 -10.93
C GLY A 125 -2.02 0.43 -10.29
N ILE A 126 -1.06 1.35 -10.27
CA ILE A 126 -1.25 2.71 -9.73
C ILE A 126 -2.44 3.41 -10.40
N LEU A 127 -2.52 3.40 -11.73
CA LEU A 127 -3.61 4.07 -12.44
C LEU A 127 -4.98 3.41 -12.21
N ASN A 128 -5.01 2.09 -12.02
CA ASN A 128 -6.23 1.39 -11.62
C ASN A 128 -6.69 1.82 -10.23
N ASP A 129 -5.77 2.06 -9.31
CA ASP A 129 -6.10 2.53 -7.97
C ASP A 129 -6.54 4.00 -7.96
N VAL A 130 -5.94 4.86 -8.80
CA VAL A 130 -6.48 6.22 -9.04
C VAL A 130 -7.91 6.14 -9.55
N ARG A 131 -8.19 5.27 -10.53
CA ARG A 131 -9.55 5.06 -11.05
C ARG A 131 -10.49 4.57 -9.94
N LYS A 132 -10.07 3.60 -9.14
CA LYS A 132 -10.85 3.04 -8.03
C LYS A 132 -11.18 4.11 -6.99
N LEU A 133 -10.18 4.88 -6.56
CA LEU A 133 -10.33 5.97 -5.60
C LEU A 133 -11.29 7.05 -6.08
N ARG A 134 -11.32 7.36 -7.38
CA ARG A 134 -12.25 8.35 -7.95
C ARG A 134 -13.63 7.77 -8.29
N ASN A 135 -13.74 6.46 -8.47
CA ASN A 135 -14.97 5.72 -8.78
C ASN A 135 -15.80 6.28 -9.97
N GLU A 136 -15.21 7.08 -10.85
CA GLU A 136 -15.89 7.70 -11.98
C GLU A 136 -16.17 6.70 -13.11
N PHE A 137 -15.25 5.75 -13.31
CA PHE A 137 -15.31 4.76 -14.39
C PHE A 137 -15.36 3.35 -13.81
N PRO A 138 -16.10 2.42 -14.43
CA PRO A 138 -16.05 1.02 -14.05
C PRO A 138 -14.66 0.42 -14.27
N ASP A 139 -14.42 -0.73 -13.64
CA ASP A 139 -13.25 -1.55 -13.85
C ASP A 139 -13.23 -2.25 -15.23
N GLU A 140 -12.18 -3.02 -15.53
CA GLU A 140 -12.07 -3.75 -16.81
C GLU A 140 -13.16 -4.82 -16.99
N ASN A 141 -13.86 -5.19 -15.91
CA ASN A 141 -14.99 -6.11 -15.90
C ASN A 141 -16.34 -5.37 -15.82
N GLY A 142 -16.36 -4.04 -15.95
CA GLY A 142 -17.59 -3.23 -15.89
C GLY A 142 -18.07 -2.92 -14.46
N LYS A 143 -17.30 -3.24 -13.42
CA LYS A 143 -17.71 -3.08 -12.02
C LYS A 143 -17.21 -1.78 -11.40
N LYS A 144 -18.06 -1.09 -10.65
CA LYS A 144 -17.68 0.01 -9.77
C LYS A 144 -17.61 -0.44 -8.31
N ILE A 145 -16.83 0.26 -7.50
CA ILE A 145 -16.93 0.09 -6.05
C ILE A 145 -18.26 0.70 -5.58
N THR A 146 -18.86 0.10 -4.56
CA THR A 146 -20.18 0.52 -4.04
C THR A 146 -20.09 1.73 -3.12
N ILE A 147 -18.91 2.01 -2.58
CA ILE A 147 -18.67 3.14 -1.68
C ILE A 147 -18.67 4.43 -2.50
N ASP A 148 -19.45 5.42 -2.07
CA ASP A 148 -19.37 6.78 -2.60
C ASP A 148 -18.08 7.44 -2.11
N THR A 149 -17.19 7.79 -3.03
CA THR A 149 -15.88 8.37 -2.71
C THR A 149 -15.88 9.90 -2.82
N SER A 150 -16.99 10.53 -3.21
CA SER A 150 -17.07 11.97 -3.52
C SER A 150 -16.72 12.88 -2.34
N LYS A 151 -16.92 12.40 -1.10
CA LYS A 151 -16.65 13.12 0.15
C LYS A 151 -15.29 12.82 0.81
N TYR A 152 -14.41 12.09 0.11
CA TYR A 152 -13.13 11.63 0.68
C TYR A 152 -11.94 12.33 0.03
N ILE A 153 -10.96 12.70 0.86
CA ILE A 153 -9.59 12.94 0.40
C ILE A 153 -9.01 11.60 -0.03
N LYS A 154 -8.35 11.57 -1.20
CA LYS A 154 -7.87 10.34 -1.83
C LYS A 154 -6.36 10.35 -1.90
N LEU A 155 -5.72 9.34 -1.33
CA LEU A 155 -4.26 9.22 -1.32
C LEU A 155 -3.81 7.95 -2.02
N ILE A 156 -2.71 8.05 -2.77
CA ILE A 156 -1.84 6.91 -3.06
C ILE A 156 -0.53 7.15 -2.32
N VAL A 157 -0.24 6.30 -1.34
CA VAL A 157 1.02 6.34 -0.60
C VAL A 157 2.03 5.44 -1.30
N ILE A 158 3.14 6.02 -1.73
CA ILE A 158 4.23 5.33 -2.40
C ILE A 158 5.37 5.16 -1.40
N VAL A 159 5.85 3.93 -1.22
CA VAL A 159 7.08 3.69 -0.46
C VAL A 159 8.26 4.16 -1.32
N ASP A 160 9.05 5.09 -0.80
CA ASP A 160 10.25 5.58 -1.44
C ASP A 160 11.37 4.54 -1.32
N THR A 161 11.39 3.62 -2.28
CA THR A 161 12.52 2.70 -2.53
C THR A 161 13.46 3.23 -3.61
N PHE A 162 13.27 4.48 -4.03
CA PHE A 162 13.87 5.06 -5.23
C PHE A 162 14.94 6.10 -4.89
N HIS A 163 14.88 6.67 -3.69
CA HIS A 163 15.77 7.69 -3.16
C HIS A 163 15.92 8.84 -4.17
N GLU A 164 17.11 9.01 -4.75
CA GLU A 164 17.44 10.06 -5.74
C GLU A 164 16.51 10.06 -6.98
N LYS A 165 15.83 8.95 -7.27
CA LYS A 165 14.95 8.81 -8.45
C LYS A 165 13.48 9.08 -8.14
N LEU A 166 13.10 9.35 -6.90
CA LEU A 166 11.72 9.55 -6.49
C LEU A 166 11.01 10.60 -7.36
N ASN A 167 11.61 11.76 -7.56
CA ASN A 167 11.02 12.84 -8.37
C ASN A 167 10.75 12.39 -9.82
N ASN A 168 11.69 11.66 -10.43
CA ASN A 168 11.50 11.13 -11.78
C ASN A 168 10.36 10.10 -11.84
N VAL A 169 10.20 9.29 -10.81
CA VAL A 169 9.10 8.33 -10.69
C VAL A 169 7.76 9.04 -10.57
N ILE A 170 7.66 10.02 -9.67
CA ILE A 170 6.45 10.84 -9.48
C ILE A 170 6.06 11.55 -10.78
N GLU A 171 7.01 12.18 -11.46
CA GLU A 171 6.76 12.83 -12.74
C GLU A 171 6.33 11.83 -13.81
N THR A 172 6.89 10.61 -13.83
CA THR A 172 6.45 9.56 -14.76
C THR A 172 5.00 9.13 -14.50
N ILE A 173 4.57 9.05 -13.24
CA ILE A 173 3.19 8.73 -12.86
C ILE A 173 2.25 9.84 -13.37
N LYS A 174 2.60 11.11 -13.12
CA LYS A 174 1.79 12.29 -13.49
C LYS A 174 1.76 12.56 -14.99
N LYS A 175 2.86 12.29 -15.71
CA LYS A 175 3.04 12.68 -17.12
C LYS A 175 1.93 12.13 -18.01
N GLU A 176 1.14 13.04 -18.58
CA GLU A 176 0.19 12.72 -19.64
C GLU A 176 0.94 12.27 -20.89
N VAL A 177 0.55 11.13 -21.44
CA VAL A 177 1.16 10.62 -22.67
C VAL A 177 0.26 10.97 -23.83
N LYS A 178 0.74 11.86 -24.73
CA LYS A 178 0.06 12.15 -25.99
C LYS A 178 0.16 10.92 -26.90
N HIS A 179 -0.91 10.15 -27.02
CA HIS A 179 -0.99 9.03 -27.94
C HIS A 179 -2.17 9.18 -28.90
N LYS A 180 -2.08 8.54 -30.08
CA LYS A 180 -3.21 8.38 -31.00
C LYS A 180 -4.38 7.80 -30.22
N ALA A 181 -5.59 8.34 -30.48
CA ALA A 181 -6.82 8.00 -29.76
C ALA A 181 -6.91 6.49 -29.51
N PRO A 182 -7.00 6.05 -28.25
CA PRO A 182 -6.87 4.63 -27.98
C PRO A 182 -7.99 3.79 -28.58
N THR A 183 -7.72 2.51 -28.83
CA THR A 183 -8.75 1.54 -29.24
C THR A 183 -9.40 0.83 -28.05
N LYS A 184 -8.69 0.62 -26.93
CA LYS A 184 -9.21 -0.02 -25.71
C LYS A 184 -9.75 1.01 -24.71
N THR A 185 -10.99 0.82 -24.26
CA THR A 185 -11.73 1.69 -23.32
C THR A 185 -11.06 1.84 -21.96
N ASP A 186 -10.55 0.76 -21.37
CA ASP A 186 -9.89 0.83 -20.06
C ASP A 186 -8.67 1.74 -20.04
N TRP A 187 -7.86 1.68 -21.10
CA TRP A 187 -6.68 2.52 -21.18
C TRP A 187 -7.03 4.00 -21.43
N LYS A 188 -8.16 4.28 -22.11
CA LYS A 188 -8.72 5.65 -22.15
C LYS A 188 -9.04 6.13 -20.75
N HIS A 189 -9.76 5.33 -19.96
CA HIS A 189 -10.11 5.71 -18.60
C HIS A 189 -8.86 5.96 -17.76
N GLN A 190 -7.87 5.06 -17.79
CA GLN A 190 -6.61 5.22 -17.07
C GLN A 190 -5.84 6.49 -17.46
N MET A 191 -5.78 6.83 -18.74
CA MET A 191 -5.07 8.03 -19.19
C MET A 191 -5.80 9.31 -18.80
N THR A 192 -7.14 9.31 -18.85
CA THR A 192 -7.97 10.42 -18.33
C THR A 192 -7.77 10.64 -16.84
N MET A 193 -7.39 9.62 -16.07
CA MET A 193 -7.14 9.76 -14.62
C MET A 193 -5.89 10.59 -14.29
N LYS A 194 -4.90 10.68 -15.19
CA LYS A 194 -3.61 11.33 -14.88
C LYS A 194 -3.74 12.81 -14.52
N LYS A 195 -4.69 13.54 -15.12
CA LYS A 195 -4.92 14.97 -14.83
C LYS A 195 -5.35 15.25 -13.39
N TYR A 196 -5.90 14.24 -12.71
CA TYR A 196 -6.35 14.31 -11.32
C TYR A 196 -5.26 13.90 -10.30
N ILE A 197 -4.09 13.49 -10.78
CA ILE A 197 -2.98 13.09 -9.90
C ILE A 197 -2.19 14.33 -9.50
N LYS A 198 -2.13 14.60 -8.20
CA LYS A 198 -1.34 15.68 -7.60
C LYS A 198 -0.31 15.11 -6.64
N THR A 199 0.69 15.89 -6.26
CA THR A 199 1.61 15.54 -5.17
C THR A 199 1.09 16.13 -3.88
N LEU A 200 1.23 15.40 -2.78
CA LEU A 200 1.12 15.97 -1.44
C LEU A 200 2.47 16.60 -1.10
N ASP A 201 2.53 17.93 -1.05
CA ASP A 201 3.80 18.66 -0.85
C ASP A 201 4.43 18.35 0.51
N SER A 202 3.59 18.17 1.54
CA SER A 202 4.02 17.72 2.86
C SER A 202 2.88 17.01 3.60
N TRP A 203 3.23 16.09 4.49
CA TRP A 203 2.27 15.47 5.40
C TRP A 203 1.51 16.49 6.28
N SER A 204 2.15 17.60 6.65
CA SER A 204 1.50 18.69 7.40
C SER A 204 0.43 19.44 6.61
N SER A 205 0.42 19.34 5.28
CA SER A 205 -0.63 19.92 4.43
C SER A 205 -1.91 19.09 4.39
N LEU A 206 -1.88 17.84 4.85
CA LEU A 206 -3.00 16.90 4.78
C LEU A 206 -4.28 17.46 5.45
N LYS A 207 -4.17 18.06 6.64
CA LYS A 207 -5.30 18.68 7.35
C LYS A 207 -5.97 19.83 6.58
N LYS A 208 -5.25 20.43 5.64
CA LYS A 208 -5.71 21.61 4.89
C LYS A 208 -6.35 21.24 3.56
N LEU A 209 -6.27 19.97 3.15
CA LEU A 209 -6.88 19.52 1.91
C LEU A 209 -8.40 19.53 2.05
N THR A 210 -9.06 20.24 1.15
CA THR A 210 -10.52 20.31 1.02
C THR A 210 -10.99 19.87 -0.38
N ASP A 211 -10.05 19.52 -1.25
CA ASP A 211 -10.32 19.08 -2.60
C ASP A 211 -10.50 17.56 -2.64
N PHE A 212 -11.71 17.15 -2.94
CA PHE A 212 -12.11 15.76 -3.05
C PHE A 212 -12.04 15.23 -4.49
N GLU A 213 -11.75 16.06 -5.49
CA GLU A 213 -11.66 15.60 -6.88
C GLU A 213 -10.33 14.92 -7.17
N ASN A 214 -9.23 15.46 -6.62
CA ASN A 214 -7.89 14.98 -6.91
C ASN A 214 -7.48 13.75 -6.07
N VAL A 215 -6.50 13.00 -6.59
CA VAL A 215 -5.79 11.93 -5.89
C VAL A 215 -4.36 12.38 -5.64
N TYR A 216 -3.96 12.42 -4.38
CA TYR A 216 -2.65 12.91 -3.97
C TYR A 216 -1.65 11.76 -3.81
N LEU A 217 -0.50 11.88 -4.46
CA LEU A 217 0.65 11.03 -4.24
C LEU A 217 1.36 11.53 -2.98
N ALA A 218 1.37 10.70 -1.94
CA ALA A 218 2.16 10.90 -0.74
C ALA A 218 3.28 9.86 -0.68
N THR A 219 4.31 10.11 0.10
CA THR A 219 5.47 9.23 0.21
C THR A 219 5.77 8.88 1.65
N ILE A 220 6.17 7.64 1.88
CA ILE A 220 6.78 7.18 3.12
C ILE A 220 8.15 6.58 2.82
N SER A 221 9.07 6.68 3.76
CA SER A 221 10.44 6.18 3.60
C SER A 221 10.61 4.75 4.14
N ILE A 222 11.74 4.12 3.81
CA ILE A 222 12.09 2.80 4.35
C ILE A 222 12.31 2.90 5.86
N GLU A 223 12.92 3.98 6.35
CA GLU A 223 13.17 4.21 7.77
C GLU A 223 11.87 4.29 8.58
N GLU A 224 10.83 4.93 8.03
CA GLU A 224 9.50 4.97 8.65
C GLU A 224 8.86 3.58 8.74
N MET A 225 9.12 2.71 7.75
CA MET A 225 8.70 1.31 7.79
C MET A 225 9.51 0.49 8.80
N GLU A 226 10.82 0.75 8.91
CA GLU A 226 11.70 0.09 9.88
C GLU A 226 11.32 0.41 11.32
N GLU A 227 10.92 1.66 11.62
CA GLU A 227 10.37 2.03 12.92
C GLU A 227 9.18 1.15 13.32
N VAL A 228 8.24 0.95 12.38
CA VAL A 228 7.07 0.09 12.59
C VAL A 228 7.49 -1.36 12.78
N LEU A 229 8.36 -1.88 11.92
CA LEU A 229 8.87 -3.26 12.04
C LEU A 229 9.56 -3.49 13.40
N ASN A 230 10.34 -2.53 13.87
CA ASN A 230 11.01 -2.59 15.16
C ASN A 230 10.02 -2.61 16.34
N SER A 231 8.93 -1.83 16.27
CA SER A 231 7.86 -1.91 17.28
C SER A 231 7.18 -3.27 17.28
N LEU A 232 6.81 -3.79 16.10
CA LEU A 232 6.14 -5.09 15.97
C LEU A 232 7.00 -6.27 16.47
N THR A 233 8.31 -6.21 16.24
CA THR A 233 9.25 -7.26 16.67
C THR A 233 9.60 -7.17 18.15
N ARG A 234 9.66 -5.97 18.74
CA ARG A 234 9.89 -5.76 20.19
C ARG A 234 8.66 -6.10 21.04
N GLU A 235 7.48 -5.69 20.62
CA GLU A 235 6.23 -5.95 21.35
C GLU A 235 5.79 -7.42 21.27
N GLY A 236 6.28 -8.17 20.26
CA GLY A 236 5.88 -9.55 20.00
C GLY A 236 6.74 -10.67 20.59
N ASN A 237 7.87 -10.41 21.28
CA ASN A 237 8.83 -11.46 21.68
C ASN A 237 9.18 -12.42 20.52
N ILE A 238 9.31 -11.90 19.29
CA ILE A 238 9.52 -12.72 18.09
C ILE A 238 10.98 -13.23 17.98
N MET A 239 11.90 -12.73 18.81
CA MET A 239 13.33 -13.07 18.72
C MET A 239 13.79 -14.30 19.52
N ASP A 240 12.91 -14.96 20.29
CA ASP A 240 13.27 -16.13 21.11
C ASP A 240 12.85 -17.49 20.50
N CYS A 241 12.82 -17.64 19.16
CA CYS A 241 12.41 -18.89 18.47
C CYS A 241 13.42 -19.42 17.43
#